data_AF-A0A8T6YID0-F1
#
_entry.id   AF-A0A8T6YID0-F1
#
_cell.length_a   1.000
_cell.length_b   1.000
_cell.length_c   1.000
_cell.angle_alpha   90.00
_cell.angle_beta   90.00
_cell.angle_gamma   90.00
#
_symmetry.space_group_name_H-M   'P 1'
#
loop_
_entity.id
_entity.type
_entity.pdbx_description
1 polymer ?
#
loop_
_entity_poly.entity_id
_entity_poly.type
_entity_poly.pdbx_seq_one_letter_code
_entity_poly.pdbx_strand_id
1 'polypeptide(L)' 'MSNKIKCSHILVQKQSDAIAIYERLKNGEKFGKLAKELSIDTGSGKKEGNLGYFTKGMMVKP' A
#
# COMPACT_ATOMS: atom_id res chain seq x y z
N MET A 1 15.24 19.00 -9.26
CA MET A 1 15.14 17.57 -9.65
C MET A 1 13.85 17.01 -9.08
N SER A 2 12.86 16.75 -9.93
CA SER A 2 11.57 16.20 -9.48
C SER A 2 11.72 14.73 -9.12
N ASN A 3 12.14 14.44 -7.88
CA ASN A 3 12.20 13.10 -7.31
C ASN A 3 10.78 12.58 -7.04
N LYS A 4 10.05 12.30 -8.13
CA LYS A 4 8.74 11.68 -8.13
C LYS A 4 8.97 10.17 -8.03
N ILE A 5 8.68 9.60 -6.88
CA ILE A 5 8.81 8.16 -6.65
C ILE A 5 7.44 7.52 -6.92
N LYS A 6 7.44 6.37 -7.58
CA LYS A 6 6.25 5.54 -7.71
C LYS A 6 6.31 4.45 -6.64
N CYS A 7 5.33 4.42 -5.75
CA CYS A 7 5.24 3.43 -4.68
C CYS A 7 3.79 2.97 -4.56
N SER A 8 3.64 1.75 -4.07
CA SER A 8 2.36 1.24 -3.63
C SER A 8 2.45 0.95 -2.14
N HIS A 9 1.42 1.31 -1.40
CA HIS A 9 1.32 1.00 0.02
C HIS A 9 0.00 0.31 0.34
N ILE A 10 -0.01 -0.40 1.47
CA ILE A 10 -1.22 -0.98 2.04
C ILE A 10 -1.27 -0.45 3.46
N LEU A 11 -2.31 0.32 3.76
CA LEU A 11 -2.49 0.89 5.08
C LEU A 11 -3.44 -0.02 5.85
N VAL A 12 -3.02 -0.52 7.00
CA VAL A 12 -3.81 -1.41 7.85
C VAL A 12 -3.85 -0.85 9.27
N GLN A 13 -4.90 -1.20 10.03
CA GLN A 13 -5.04 -0.73 11.42
C GLN A 13 -4.10 -1.47 12.38
N LYS A 14 -3.80 -2.75 12.10
CA LYS A 14 -3.03 -3.61 13.01
C LYS A 14 -1.79 -4.15 12.33
N GLN A 15 -0.71 -4.26 13.10
CA GLN A 15 0.51 -4.91 12.67
C GLN A 15 0.30 -6.38 12.28
N SER A 16 -0.60 -7.09 12.98
CA SER A 16 -0.96 -8.47 12.64
C SER A 16 -1.48 -8.61 11.21
N ASP A 17 -2.28 -7.65 10.75
CA ASP A 17 -2.81 -7.65 9.38
C ASP A 17 -1.69 -7.39 8.36
N ALA A 18 -0.75 -6.49 8.67
CA ALA A 18 0.43 -6.25 7.83
C ALA A 18 1.28 -7.52 7.68
N ILE A 19 1.48 -8.27 8.77
CA ILE A 19 2.24 -9.52 8.76
C ILE A 19 1.51 -10.58 7.92
N ALA A 20 0.19 -10.74 8.10
CA ALA A 20 -0.61 -11.67 7.30
C ALA A 20 -0.54 -11.35 5.80
N ILE A 21 -0.57 -10.06 5.45
CA ILE A 21 -0.41 -9.59 4.06
C ILE A 21 0.98 -9.92 3.53
N TYR A 22 2.03 -9.70 4.34
CA TYR A 22 3.40 -10.03 3.97
C TYR A 22 3.57 -11.54 3.71
N GLU A 23 2.96 -12.40 4.53
CA GLU A 23 2.98 -13.85 4.31
C GLU A 23 2.22 -14.25 3.04
N ARG A 24 1.05 -13.66 2.78
CA ARG A 24 0.29 -13.90 1.54
C ARG A 24 1.04 -13.44 0.30
N LEU A 25 1.69 -12.28 0.37
CA LEU A 25 2.58 -11.79 -0.69
C LEU A 25 3.72 -12.78 -0.96
N LYS A 26 4.30 -13.37 0.09
CA LYS A 26 5.36 -14.37 -0.02
C LYS A 26 4.85 -15.69 -0.62
N ASN A 27 3.58 -16.02 -0.41
CA ASN A 27 2.90 -17.14 -1.06
C ASN A 27 2.56 -16.90 -2.54
N GLY A 28 2.88 -15.71 -3.08
CA GLY A 28 2.65 -15.37 -4.48
C GLY A 28 1.32 -14.67 -4.76
N GLU A 29 0.60 -14.22 -3.73
CA GLU A 29 -0.58 -13.38 -3.94
C GLU A 29 -0.20 -12.02 -4.53
N LYS A 30 -1.10 -11.48 -5.36
CA LYS A 30 -0.91 -10.16 -5.96
C LYS A 30 -1.11 -9.06 -4.93
N PHE A 31 -0.11 -8.19 -4.78
CA PHE A 31 -0.17 -7.00 -3.94
C PHE A 31 -1.42 -6.15 -4.20
N GLY A 32 -1.81 -5.99 -5.47
CA GLY A 32 -2.99 -5.21 -5.81
C GLY A 32 -4.30 -5.75 -5.26
N LYS A 33 -4.43 -7.09 -5.19
CA LYS A 33 -5.61 -7.75 -4.63
C LYS A 33 -5.67 -7.54 -3.12
N LEU A 34 -4.55 -7.78 -2.43
CA LEU A 34 -4.42 -7.55 -0.99
C LEU A 34 -4.63 -6.09 -0.61
N ALA A 35 -4.10 -5.16 -1.41
CA ALA A 35 -4.31 -3.74 -1.21
C ALA A 35 -5.78 -3.34 -1.38
N LYS A 36 -6.51 -3.95 -2.31
CA LYS A 36 -7.92 -3.65 -2.52
C LYS A 36 -8.83 -4.25 -1.44
N GLU A 37 -8.43 -5.39 -0.89
CA GLU A 37 -9.20 -6.16 0.08
C GLU A 37 -8.93 -5.73 1.53
N LEU A 38 -7.67 -5.40 1.85
CA LEU A 38 -7.20 -5.18 3.22
C LEU A 38 -6.71 -3.75 3.49
N SER A 39 -6.42 -2.94 2.46
CA SER A 39 -6.05 -1.55 2.70
C SER A 39 -7.25 -0.76 3.18
N ILE A 40 -7.13 -0.11 4.32
CA ILE A 40 -8.13 0.84 4.83
C ILE A 40 -8.04 2.19 4.11
N ASP A 41 -6.93 2.44 3.41
CA ASP A 41 -6.81 3.62 2.56
C ASP A 41 -7.64 3.40 1.28
N THR A 42 -8.88 3.90 1.30
CA THR A 42 -9.82 3.80 0.16
C THR A 42 -9.33 4.50 -1.11
N GLY A 43 -8.41 5.47 -0.98
CA GLY A 43 -7.84 6.21 -2.10
C GLY A 43 -6.84 5.37 -2.90
N SER A 44 -5.86 4.78 -2.21
CA SER A 44 -4.87 3.91 -2.84
C SER A 44 -5.35 2.47 -3.02
N GLY A 45 -6.17 1.95 -2.11
CA GLY A 45 -6.70 0.58 -2.14
C GLY A 45 -7.51 0.29 -3.40
N LYS A 46 -8.33 1.25 -3.86
CA LYS A 46 -9.04 1.14 -5.16
C LYS A 46 -8.10 1.06 -6.37
N LYS A 47 -6.89 1.60 -6.24
CA LYS A 47 -5.82 1.58 -7.25
C LYS A 47 -4.79 0.50 -6.95
N GLU A 48 -5.18 -0.61 -6.32
CA GLU A 48 -4.26 -1.71 -6.04
C GLU A 48 -3.09 -1.30 -5.13
N GLY A 49 -3.34 -0.34 -4.23
CA GLY A 49 -2.35 0.25 -3.33
C GLY A 49 -1.47 1.33 -3.98
N ASN A 50 -1.65 1.61 -5.27
CA ASN A 50 -0.80 2.51 -6.03
C ASN A 50 -1.09 3.98 -5.68
N LEU A 51 -0.10 4.62 -5.05
CA LEU A 51 -0.13 6.04 -4.71
C LEU A 51 0.22 6.96 -5.91
N GLY A 52 0.65 6.38 -7.03
CA GLY A 52 1.15 7.12 -8.17
C GLY A 52 2.50 7.76 -7.86
N TYR A 53 2.77 8.91 -8.48
CA TYR A 53 3.99 9.66 -8.27
C TYR A 53 3.84 10.57 -7.04
N PHE A 54 4.48 10.20 -5.94
CA PHE A 54 4.50 11.02 -4.73
C PHE A 54 5.84 11.74 -4.58
N THR A 55 5.79 12.89 -3.91
CA THR A 55 6.97 13.66 -3.51
C THR A 55 7.15 13.59 -2.00
N LYS A 56 8.39 13.77 -1.54
CA LYS A 56 8.76 13.73 -0.12
C LYS A 56 7.92 14.77 0.64
N GLY A 57 7.01 14.33 1.51
CA GLY A 57 6.09 15.19 2.27
C GLY A 57 4.60 15.03 1.98
N MET A 58 4.21 14.28 0.93
CA MET A 58 2.79 13.97 0.64
C MET A 58 2.27 12.71 1.33
N MET A 59 3.10 12.01 2.10
CA MET A 59 2.64 10.86 2.89
C MET A 59 1.94 11.36 4.16
N VAL A 60 0.82 10.73 4.49
CA VAL A 60 0.12 10.95 5.75
C VAL A 60 1.10 10.58 6.87
N LYS A 61 1.20 11.42 7.89
CA LYS A 61 2.08 11.14 9.04
C LYS A 61 1.61 9.83 9.72
N PRO A 62 2.56 8.99 10.15
CA PRO A 62 2.26 7.73 10.84
C PRO A 62 1.45 7.94 12.12
#